data_AF-A0A537KKB6-F1
#
_entry.id   AF-A0A537KKB6-F1
#
_cell.length_a   1.000
_cell.length_b   1.000
_cell.length_c   1.000
_cell.angle_alpha   90.00
_cell.angle_beta   90.00
_cell.angle_gamma   90.00
#
_symmetry.space_group_name_H-M   'P 1'
#
loop_
_entity.id
_entity.type
_entity.pdbx_description
1 polymer ?
#
loop_
_entity_poly.entity_id
_entity_poly.type
_entity_poly.pdbx_seq_one_letter_code
_entity_poly.pdbx_strand_id
1 'polypeptide(L)'
;MKKIAVLIASCLLLITISATAQRVTVTSNNNYDVKIDGRYFNANNVAISNLEPGAHMVQVYEVTRGGLLGLGRRRVLVSSSRFYLGNNDVAINVDAFGQVRVNQFDNMAGRRNRWRNRNYDRNYNSNYDRNRYEQQRNY
;
A
#
# COMPACT_ATOMS: atom_id res chain seq x y z
N MET A 1 -37.31 -42.54 -18.47
CA MET A 1 -37.29 -41.28 -17.69
C MET A 1 -36.18 -41.27 -16.63
N LYS A 2 -34.90 -41.45 -17.00
CA LYS A 2 -33.77 -41.42 -16.02
C LYS A 2 -32.57 -40.58 -16.49
N LYS A 3 -32.67 -39.94 -17.66
CA LYS A 3 -31.56 -39.19 -18.28
C LYS A 3 -31.66 -37.66 -18.09
N ILE A 4 -32.81 -37.15 -17.66
CA ILE A 4 -33.03 -35.72 -17.39
C ILE A 4 -32.44 -35.31 -16.02
N ALA A 5 -32.32 -36.26 -15.07
CA ALA A 5 -31.80 -35.98 -13.73
C ALA A 5 -30.30 -35.65 -13.72
N VAL A 6 -29.53 -36.03 -14.74
CA VAL A 6 -28.09 -35.80 -14.78
C VAL A 6 -27.74 -34.39 -15.27
N LEU A 7 -28.63 -33.73 -16.03
CA LEU A 7 -28.35 -32.39 -16.56
C LEU A 7 -28.37 -31.31 -15.46
N ILE A 8 -29.23 -31.46 -14.44
CA ILE A 8 -29.41 -30.50 -13.35
C ILE A 8 -28.22 -30.53 -12.36
N ALA A 9 -27.47 -31.64 -12.29
CA ALA A 9 -26.33 -31.78 -11.39
C ALA A 9 -25.06 -31.03 -11.85
N SER A 10 -25.02 -30.54 -13.10
CA SER A 10 -23.82 -29.94 -13.69
C SER A 10 -23.78 -28.40 -13.70
N CYS A 11 -24.86 -27.72 -13.28
CA CYS A 11 -24.97 -26.26 -13.33
C CYS A 11 -24.47 -25.51 -12.08
N LEU A 12 -23.92 -26.19 -11.07
CA LEU A 12 -23.38 -25.53 -9.86
C LEU A 12 -21.86 -25.37 -9.91
N LEU A 13 -21.35 -24.89 -11.05
CA LEU A 13 -20.00 -24.35 -11.15
C LEU A 13 -19.98 -22.98 -10.44
N LEU A 14 -19.94 -23.03 -9.11
CA LEU A 14 -19.63 -21.89 -8.26
C LEU A 14 -18.16 -21.52 -8.51
N ILE A 15 -17.93 -20.63 -9.48
CA ILE A 15 -16.65 -19.95 -9.63
C ILE A 15 -16.53 -19.01 -8.43
N THR A 16 -15.91 -19.49 -7.36
CA THR A 16 -15.43 -18.63 -6.29
C THR A 16 -14.24 -17.86 -6.83
N ILE A 17 -14.50 -16.64 -7.34
CA ILE A 17 -13.43 -15.68 -7.60
C ILE A 17 -12.91 -15.26 -6.22
N SER A 18 -11.89 -15.95 -5.74
CA SER A 18 -11.12 -15.52 -4.59
C SER A 18 -10.34 -14.26 -4.99
N ALA A 19 -11.00 -13.10 -4.83
CA ALA A 19 -10.31 -11.82 -4.86
C ALA A 19 -9.32 -11.84 -3.69
N THR A 20 -8.03 -11.98 -4.00
CA THR A 20 -6.98 -11.70 -3.01
C THR A 20 -7.24 -10.30 -2.46
N ALA A 21 -7.38 -10.17 -1.14
CA ALA A 21 -7.72 -8.89 -0.51
C ALA A 21 -6.64 -7.85 -0.85
N GLN A 22 -6.93 -7.01 -1.84
CA GLN A 22 -6.06 -5.92 -2.27
C GLN A 22 -6.07 -4.86 -1.18
N ARG A 23 -4.89 -4.36 -0.81
CA ARG A 23 -4.77 -3.37 0.24
C ARG A 23 -4.42 -2.02 -0.36
N VAL A 24 -5.30 -1.04 -0.14
CA VAL A 24 -5.00 0.36 -0.41
C VAL A 24 -4.67 1.04 0.91
N THR A 25 -3.48 1.59 1.06
CA THR A 25 -3.08 2.37 2.23
C THR A 25 -3.05 3.84 1.89
N VAL A 26 -3.64 4.67 2.74
CA VAL A 26 -3.62 6.13 2.61
C VAL A 26 -2.87 6.70 3.79
N THR A 27 -1.81 7.45 3.51
CA THR A 27 -1.01 8.14 4.52
C THR A 27 -0.95 9.63 4.21
N SER A 28 -1.27 10.46 5.20
CA SER A 28 -1.17 11.92 5.15
C SER A 28 -0.46 12.41 6.39
N ASN A 29 0.37 13.44 6.22
CA ASN A 29 1.10 14.07 7.32
C ASN A 29 0.36 15.27 7.94
N ASN A 30 -0.80 15.67 7.40
CA ASN A 30 -1.51 16.90 7.73
C ASN A 30 -3.04 16.73 7.81
N ASN A 31 -3.76 17.80 8.15
CA ASN A 31 -5.24 17.91 8.22
C ASN A 31 -5.92 17.85 6.82
N TYR A 32 -5.62 16.81 6.07
CA TYR A 32 -6.25 16.52 4.79
C TYR A 32 -7.27 15.39 4.96
N ASP A 33 -8.47 15.60 4.40
CA ASP A 33 -9.44 14.53 4.18
C ASP A 33 -9.20 13.94 2.80
N VAL A 34 -9.18 12.61 2.69
CA VAL A 34 -9.03 11.92 1.41
C VAL A 34 -10.38 11.32 1.02
N LYS A 35 -10.78 11.48 -0.24
CA LYS A 35 -11.99 10.90 -0.78
C LYS A 35 -11.64 9.96 -1.92
N ILE A 36 -12.14 8.73 -1.87
CA ILE A 36 -11.98 7.73 -2.92
C ILE A 36 -13.37 7.26 -3.34
N ASP A 37 -13.69 7.43 -4.63
CA ASP A 37 -14.97 7.02 -5.25
C ASP A 37 -16.23 7.44 -4.45
N GLY A 38 -16.22 8.65 -3.88
CA GLY A 38 -17.35 9.16 -3.10
C GLY A 38 -17.20 9.03 -1.58
N ARG A 39 -16.36 8.11 -1.10
CA ARG A 39 -16.19 7.82 0.33
C ARG A 39 -15.06 8.64 0.94
N TYR A 40 -15.33 9.30 2.08
CA TYR A 40 -14.32 10.06 2.82
C TYR A 40 -13.59 9.18 3.83
N PHE A 41 -12.28 9.37 3.89
CA PHE A 41 -11.38 8.72 4.82
C PHE A 41 -10.55 9.81 5.50
N ASN A 42 -10.43 9.71 6.82
CA ASN A 42 -9.47 10.52 7.54
C ASN A 42 -8.07 10.02 7.18
N ALA A 43 -7.23 10.85 6.57
CA ALA A 43 -6.02 10.37 5.90
C ALA A 43 -4.87 9.98 6.83
N ASN A 44 -5.08 9.98 8.16
CA ASN A 44 -4.11 9.56 9.16
C ASN A 44 -3.95 8.03 9.18
N ASN A 45 -3.29 7.48 8.17
CA ASN A 45 -2.88 6.08 8.07
C ASN A 45 -4.06 5.08 8.07
N VAL A 46 -4.96 5.22 7.09
CA VAL A 46 -6.11 4.33 6.92
C VAL A 46 -5.83 3.27 5.86
N ALA A 47 -6.06 2.01 6.22
CA ALA A 47 -6.13 0.92 5.26
C ALA A 47 -7.58 0.81 4.75
N ILE A 48 -7.73 0.91 3.44
CA ILE A 48 -9.00 0.76 2.74
C ILE A 48 -9.00 -0.63 2.12
N SER A 49 -9.97 -1.44 2.54
CA SER A 49 -10.27 -2.76 1.98
C SER A 49 -11.52 -2.69 1.12
N ASN A 50 -11.75 -3.74 0.32
CA ASN A 50 -12.97 -3.92 -0.49
C ASN A 50 -13.20 -2.80 -1.52
N LEU A 51 -12.13 -2.36 -2.16
CA LEU A 51 -12.24 -1.65 -3.44
C LEU A 51 -12.30 -2.70 -4.55
N GLU A 52 -13.24 -2.53 -5.49
CA GLU A 52 -13.32 -3.41 -6.66
C GLU A 52 -12.13 -3.17 -7.58
N PRO A 53 -11.60 -4.19 -8.28
CA PRO A 53 -10.55 -3.97 -9.27
C PRO A 53 -11.03 -3.02 -10.37
N GLY A 54 -10.20 -2.03 -10.73
CA GLY A 54 -10.54 -1.07 -11.79
C GLY A 54 -9.90 0.30 -11.61
N ALA A 55 -10.47 1.28 -12.32
CA ALA A 55 -10.03 2.66 -12.23
C ALA A 55 -10.74 3.39 -11.09
N HIS A 56 -9.95 4.03 -10.22
CA HIS A 56 -10.43 4.79 -9.08
C HIS A 56 -9.96 6.24 -9.15
N MET A 57 -10.71 7.11 -8.48
CA MET A 57 -10.33 8.52 -8.33
C MET A 57 -10.10 8.83 -6.86
N VAL A 58 -8.89 9.32 -6.56
CA VAL A 58 -8.55 9.89 -5.27
C VAL A 58 -8.60 11.40 -5.34
N GLN A 59 -9.23 12.01 -4.35
CA GLN A 59 -9.37 13.45 -4.20
C GLN A 59 -8.91 13.83 -2.78
N VAL A 60 -8.07 14.85 -2.67
CA VAL A 60 -7.55 15.36 -1.40
C VAL A 60 -8.17 16.70 -1.12
N TYR A 61 -8.70 16.84 0.08
CA TYR A 61 -9.35 18.04 0.56
C TYR A 61 -8.58 18.61 1.73
N GLU A 62 -8.21 19.88 1.64
CA GLU A 62 -7.75 20.65 2.78
C GLU A 62 -8.94 20.96 3.68
N VAL A 63 -8.82 20.59 4.96
CA VAL A 63 -9.86 20.86 5.97
C VAL A 63 -9.48 22.13 6.72
N THR A 64 -10.17 23.22 6.39
CA THR A 64 -10.05 24.49 7.10
C THR A 64 -11.16 24.63 8.14
N ARG A 65 -10.83 25.13 9.33
CA ARG A 65 -11.87 25.54 10.30
C ARG A 65 -12.65 26.70 9.69
N GLY A 66 -13.96 26.56 9.58
CA GLY A 66 -14.82 27.56 8.97
C GLY A 66 -15.13 28.72 9.92
N GLY A 67 -15.09 29.94 9.37
CA GLY A 67 -15.87 31.11 9.78
C GLY A 67 -15.62 31.74 11.16
N LEU A 68 -16.05 32.99 11.30
CA LEU A 68 -16.20 33.66 12.58
C LEU A 68 -17.20 32.87 13.43
N LEU A 69 -16.83 32.50 14.67
CA LEU A 69 -17.54 31.61 15.61
C LEU A 69 -17.33 30.09 15.46
N GLY A 70 -16.47 29.62 14.54
CA GLY A 70 -16.05 28.20 14.50
C GLY A 70 -17.13 27.21 14.03
N LEU A 71 -18.21 27.70 13.42
CA LEU A 71 -19.27 26.87 12.88
C LEU A 71 -18.87 26.28 11.53
N GLY A 72 -18.55 24.98 11.54
CA GLY A 72 -18.36 24.15 10.35
C GLY A 72 -16.90 23.91 9.96
N ARG A 73 -16.67 22.79 9.26
CA ARG A 73 -15.40 22.48 8.59
C ARG A 73 -15.60 22.73 7.10
N ARG A 74 -14.79 23.62 6.52
CA ARG A 74 -14.77 23.84 5.06
C ARG A 74 -13.75 22.88 4.46
N ARG A 75 -14.14 22.20 3.39
CA ARG A 75 -13.28 21.31 2.61
C ARG A 75 -12.99 21.96 1.27
N VAL A 76 -11.71 22.09 0.92
CA VAL A 76 -11.28 22.63 -0.37
C VAL A 76 -10.49 21.55 -1.10
N LEU A 77 -10.90 21.20 -2.32
CA LEU A 77 -10.16 20.25 -3.14
C LEU A 77 -8.81 20.86 -3.51
N VAL A 78 -7.71 20.22 -3.10
CA VAL A 78 -6.33 20.68 -3.37
C VAL A 78 -5.62 19.82 -4.41
N SER A 79 -5.95 18.53 -4.48
CA SER A 79 -5.35 17.63 -5.44
C SER A 79 -6.31 16.50 -5.80
N SER A 80 -6.14 15.94 -6.99
CA SER A 80 -6.85 14.76 -7.42
C SER A 80 -5.95 13.93 -8.33
N SER A 81 -6.02 12.61 -8.20
CA SER A 81 -5.31 11.68 -9.05
C SER A 81 -6.19 10.48 -9.38
N ARG A 82 -5.91 9.84 -10.50
CA ARG A 82 -6.48 8.53 -10.83
C ARG A 82 -5.47 7.45 -10.51
N PHE A 83 -5.96 6.28 -10.11
CA PHE A 83 -5.14 5.09 -9.97
C PHE A 83 -5.91 3.87 -10.42
N TYR A 84 -5.18 2.83 -10.83
CA TYR A 84 -5.76 1.55 -11.17
C TYR A 84 -5.48 0.56 -10.05
N LEU A 85 -6.51 -0.13 -9.58
CA LEU A 85 -6.41 -1.23 -8.64
C LEU A 85 -6.55 -2.54 -9.41
N GLY A 86 -5.48 -3.33 -9.44
CA GLY A 86 -5.48 -4.67 -10.01
C GLY A 86 -5.12 -5.69 -8.94
N ASN A 87 -4.18 -6.59 -9.25
CA ASN A 87 -3.65 -7.57 -8.28
C ASN A 87 -2.44 -7.05 -7.50
N ASN A 88 -2.41 -5.75 -7.22
CA ASN A 88 -1.31 -5.04 -6.60
C ASN A 88 -1.80 -4.25 -5.38
N ASP A 89 -0.90 -4.02 -4.43
CA ASP A 89 -1.16 -3.12 -3.33
C ASP A 89 -0.90 -1.68 -3.78
N VAL A 90 -1.66 -0.73 -3.26
CA VAL A 90 -1.53 0.69 -3.65
C VAL A 90 -1.31 1.52 -2.39
N ALA A 91 -0.21 2.25 -2.32
CA ALA A 91 -0.02 3.28 -1.30
C ALA A 91 -0.22 4.67 -1.88
N ILE A 92 -1.19 5.37 -1.34
CA ILE A 92 -1.50 6.76 -1.63
C ILE A 92 -0.87 7.61 -0.53
N ASN A 93 0.09 8.44 -0.89
CA ASN A 93 0.76 9.35 0.01
C ASN A 93 0.32 10.77 -0.30
N VAL A 94 -0.11 11.50 0.72
CA VAL A 94 -0.43 12.93 0.65
C VAL A 94 0.68 13.67 1.37
N ASP A 95 1.39 14.54 0.64
CA ASP A 95 2.48 15.31 1.21
C ASP A 95 1.98 16.49 2.06
N ALA A 96 2.92 17.26 2.63
CA ALA A 96 2.59 18.41 3.46
C ALA A 96 1.86 19.53 2.70
N PHE A 97 1.91 19.54 1.38
CA PHE A 97 1.28 20.52 0.49
C PHE A 97 -0.03 20.00 -0.14
N GLY A 98 -0.50 18.81 0.27
CA GLY A 98 -1.71 18.19 -0.26
C GLY A 98 -1.54 17.52 -1.62
N GLN A 99 -0.30 17.36 -2.11
CA GLN A 99 -0.04 16.67 -3.37
C GLN A 99 -0.19 15.16 -3.18
N VAL A 100 -0.86 14.52 -4.14
CA VAL A 100 -1.05 13.06 -4.15
C VAL A 100 0.07 12.37 -4.90
N ARG A 101 0.70 11.41 -4.25
CA ARG A 101 1.60 10.44 -4.87
C ARG A 101 1.03 9.03 -4.71
N VAL A 102 0.76 8.38 -5.84
CA VAL A 102 0.29 6.99 -5.87
C VAL A 102 1.48 6.08 -6.20
N ASN A 103 1.77 5.14 -5.30
CA ASN A 103 2.78 4.10 -5.50
C ASN A 103 2.06 2.75 -5.59
N GLN A 104 2.29 2.03 -6.68
CA GLN A 104 1.74 0.70 -6.89
C GLN A 104 2.83 -0.34 -6.61
N PHE A 105 2.52 -1.32 -5.78
CA PHE A 105 3.42 -2.41 -5.42
C PHE A 105 2.86 -3.71 -5.98
N ASP A 106 3.50 -4.20 -7.02
CA ASP A 106 3.20 -5.54 -7.50
C ASP A 106 3.52 -6.54 -6.39
N ASN A 107 2.58 -7.44 -6.10
CA ASN A 107 2.76 -8.52 -5.14
C ASN A 107 3.97 -9.43 -5.45
N MET A 108 4.57 -9.30 -6.64
CA MET A 108 5.81 -9.97 -7.05
C MET A 108 7.12 -9.23 -6.69
N ALA A 109 7.07 -7.94 -6.37
CA ALA A 109 8.27 -7.13 -6.12
C ALA A 109 9.03 -7.56 -4.84
N GLY A 110 8.30 -8.01 -3.81
CA GLY A 110 8.89 -8.56 -2.57
C GLY A 110 9.69 -9.85 -2.78
N ARG A 111 9.38 -10.64 -3.81
CA ARG A 111 10.13 -11.86 -4.15
C ARG A 111 11.44 -11.58 -4.88
N ARG A 112 11.51 -10.54 -5.72
CA ARG A 112 12.74 -10.20 -6.47
C ARG A 112 13.80 -9.51 -5.62
N ASN A 113 13.41 -8.74 -4.60
CA ASN A 113 14.38 -8.09 -3.71
C ASN A 113 15.12 -9.04 -2.76
N ARG A 114 14.63 -10.27 -2.53
CA ARG A 114 15.36 -11.29 -1.74
C ARG A 114 16.61 -11.83 -2.43
N TRP A 115 16.68 -11.74 -3.77
CA TRP A 115 17.84 -12.26 -4.53
C TRP A 115 18.97 -11.25 -4.63
N ARG A 116 18.69 -9.95 -4.52
CA ARG A 116 19.73 -8.90 -4.53
C ARG A 116 20.43 -8.74 -3.17
N ASN A 117 19.76 -9.07 -2.07
CA ASN A 117 20.30 -8.89 -0.72
C ASN A 117 21.06 -10.11 -0.17
N ARG A 118 21.51 -11.03 -1.03
CA ARG A 118 22.32 -12.19 -0.61
C ARG A 118 23.77 -12.13 -1.11
N ASN A 119 24.12 -11.10 -1.89
CA ASN A 119 25.45 -10.91 -2.47
C ASN A 119 26.30 -9.85 -1.76
N TYR A 120 25.80 -9.20 -0.70
CA TYR A 120 26.57 -8.21 0.06
C TYR A 120 27.24 -8.77 1.33
N ASP A 121 26.88 -9.96 1.80
CA ASP A 121 27.39 -10.54 3.06
C ASP A 121 28.62 -11.46 2.89
N ARG A 122 29.43 -11.27 1.84
CA ARG A 122 30.58 -12.15 1.57
C ARG A 122 31.93 -11.45 1.40
N ASN A 123 32.07 -10.23 1.92
CA ASN A 123 33.33 -9.49 1.72
C ASN A 123 33.81 -8.67 2.93
N TYR A 124 33.59 -9.16 4.15
CA TYR A 124 34.09 -8.51 5.37
C TYR A 124 34.74 -9.48 6.37
N ASN A 125 35.49 -10.49 5.88
CA ASN A 125 36.29 -11.35 6.74
C ASN A 125 37.74 -11.46 6.25
N SER A 126 38.40 -10.30 6.16
CA SER A 126 39.85 -10.23 6.02
C SER A 126 40.30 -9.05 6.88
N ASN A 127 41.23 -9.29 7.82
CA ASN A 127 41.95 -8.33 8.68
C ASN A 127 41.65 -8.31 10.19
N TYR A 128 41.47 -9.45 10.85
CA TYR A 128 41.51 -9.48 12.34
C TYR A 128 42.48 -10.46 12.99
N ASP A 129 43.45 -11.04 12.26
CA ASP A 129 44.41 -12.02 12.82
C ASP A 129 45.89 -11.61 12.67
N ARG A 130 46.24 -10.34 12.92
CA ARG A 130 47.64 -9.89 12.84
C ARG A 130 48.14 -9.03 14.00
N ASN A 131 47.60 -9.22 15.20
CA ASN A 131 48.07 -8.47 16.39
C ASN A 131 48.12 -9.30 17.69
N ARG A 132 48.43 -10.60 17.62
CA ARG A 132 48.49 -11.48 18.81
C ARG A 132 49.88 -12.10 19.08
N TYR A 133 50.97 -11.56 18.52
CA TYR A 133 52.32 -12.09 18.76
C TYR A 133 53.33 -11.11 19.38
N GLU A 134 52.95 -9.88 19.72
CA GLU A 134 53.90 -8.89 20.27
C GLU A 134 53.84 -8.67 21.78
N GLN A 135 52.90 -9.30 22.51
CA GLN A 135 52.74 -9.09 23.97
C GLN A 135 53.36 -10.16 24.89
N GLN A 136 54.16 -11.09 24.38
CA GLN A 136 54.80 -12.14 25.21
C GLN A 136 56.33 -12.09 25.20
N ARG A 137 56.93 -10.91 25.05
CA ARG A 137 58.40 -10.77 25.06
C ARG A 137 58.99 -9.75 26.01
N ASN A 138 58.20 -9.19 26.92
CA ASN A 138 58.69 -8.40 28.04
C ASN A 138 57.88 -8.78 29.27
N TYR A 139 58.44 -9.69 30.08
CA TYR A 139 58.41 -9.81 31.55
C TYR A 139 58.85 -11.23 31.91
#